data_AF-A0A963JXV6-F1
#
_entry.id   AF-A0A963JXV6-F1
#
_cell.length_a   1.000
_cell.length_b   1.000
_cell.length_c   1.000
_cell.angle_alpha   90.00
_cell.angle_beta   90.00
_cell.angle_gamma   90.00
#
_symmetry.space_group_name_H-M   'P 1'
#
loop_
_entity.id
_entity.type
_entity.pdbx_description
1 polymer ?
#
loop_
_entity_poly.entity_id
_entity_poly.type
_entity_poly.pdbx_seq_one_letter_code
_entity_poly.pdbx_strand_id
1 'polypeptide(L)'
;MTSETTSVLATIDRVEGEMMAEIGSTPDLARLDELRVALLGKKGRVTDLVKGVSSLPPAERPAAGQAFNELKRSLEAALLERRTALAEAALEARLLAERIDVTLPARPRDGGRIHPVSQVTDELTAIFADMGFRVAEGPQIESDWY
;
A
#
# COMPACT_ATOMS: atom_id res chain seq x y z
N MET A 1 21.34 46.08 -17.58
CA MET A 1 20.07 45.32 -17.67
C MET A 1 20.24 43.82 -17.45
N THR A 2 21.45 43.29 -17.18
CA THR A 2 21.66 41.85 -16.94
C THR A 2 21.84 41.47 -15.45
N SER A 3 22.17 42.41 -14.57
CA SER A 3 22.47 42.09 -13.16
C SER A 3 21.23 41.83 -12.28
N GLU A 4 20.09 42.44 -12.59
CA GLU A 4 18.84 42.27 -11.80
C GLU A 4 18.21 40.90 -12.06
N THR A 5 18.18 40.45 -13.32
CA THR A 5 17.66 39.13 -13.70
C THR A 5 18.48 37.98 -13.10
N THR A 6 19.82 38.10 -13.06
CA THR A 6 20.70 37.09 -12.43
C THR A 6 20.51 37.00 -10.92
N SER A 7 20.24 38.14 -10.25
CA SER A 7 19.96 38.17 -8.80
C SER A 7 18.64 37.48 -8.44
N VAL A 8 17.61 37.64 -9.27
CA VAL A 8 16.30 36.98 -9.09
C VAL A 8 16.41 35.46 -9.29
N LEU A 9 17.12 35.01 -10.32
CA LEU A 9 17.36 33.58 -10.58
C LEU A 9 18.16 32.92 -9.45
N ALA A 10 19.23 33.55 -8.96
CA ALA A 10 20.00 33.04 -7.82
C ALA A 10 19.17 32.94 -6.53
N THR A 11 18.18 33.84 -6.36
CA THR A 11 17.25 33.79 -5.23
C THR A 11 16.28 32.62 -5.35
N ILE A 12 15.80 32.31 -6.57
CA ILE A 12 14.93 31.17 -6.85
C ILE A 12 15.66 29.86 -6.54
N ASP A 13 16.88 29.68 -7.04
CA ASP A 13 17.67 28.45 -6.81
C ASP A 13 17.93 28.20 -5.32
N ARG A 14 18.26 29.25 -4.55
CA ARG A 14 18.45 29.13 -3.10
C ARG A 14 17.17 28.67 -2.40
N VAL A 15 16.04 29.30 -2.75
CA VAL A 15 14.76 28.99 -2.15
C VAL A 15 14.27 27.59 -2.55
N GLU A 16 14.56 27.15 -3.78
CA GLU A 16 14.32 25.78 -4.22
C GLU A 16 15.07 24.77 -3.33
N GLY A 17 16.36 24.99 -3.11
CA GLY A 17 17.17 24.11 -2.25
C GLY A 17 16.65 24.03 -0.82
N GLU A 18 16.25 25.17 -0.24
CA GLU A 18 15.63 25.22 1.10
C GLU A 18 14.32 24.43 1.16
N MET A 19 13.44 24.63 0.17
CA MET A 19 12.14 23.94 0.11
C MET A 19 12.30 22.44 -0.13
N MET A 20 13.24 22.04 -1.00
CA MET A 20 13.56 20.63 -1.25
C MET A 20 14.10 19.94 -0.01
N ALA A 21 14.97 20.61 0.76
CA ALA A 21 15.47 20.09 2.03
C ALA A 21 14.35 19.95 3.06
N GLU A 22 13.43 20.92 3.13
CA GLU A 22 12.27 20.89 4.02
C GLU A 22 11.34 19.71 3.68
N ILE A 23 11.06 19.48 2.40
CA ILE A 23 10.29 18.31 1.91
C ILE A 23 11.00 17.01 2.30
N GLY A 24 12.31 16.91 2.06
CA GLY A 24 13.10 15.72 2.40
C GLY A 24 13.14 15.40 3.90
N SER A 25 13.17 16.44 4.76
CA SER A 25 13.23 16.30 6.22
C SER A 25 11.89 16.00 6.89
N THR A 26 10.79 16.05 6.13
CA THR A 26 9.45 15.89 6.70
C THR A 26 9.23 14.47 7.23
N PRO A 27 8.79 14.30 8.50
CA PRO A 27 8.77 12.99 9.16
C PRO A 27 7.52 12.15 8.87
N ASP A 28 6.39 12.76 8.53
CA ASP A 28 5.12 12.06 8.37
C ASP A 28 4.20 12.73 7.32
N LEU A 29 3.16 12.00 6.90
CA LEU A 29 2.22 12.44 5.87
C LEU A 29 1.43 13.70 6.26
N ALA A 30 1.11 13.89 7.55
CA ALA A 30 0.35 15.04 8.01
C ALA A 30 1.20 16.32 7.90
N ARG A 31 2.47 16.24 8.31
CA ARG A 31 3.45 17.32 8.15
C ARG A 31 3.76 17.61 6.69
N LEU A 32 3.74 16.58 5.83
CA LEU A 32 3.91 16.76 4.39
C LEU A 32 2.74 17.52 3.77
N ASP A 33 1.51 17.25 4.21
CA ASP A 33 0.33 17.99 3.76
C ASP A 33 0.30 19.43 4.28
N GLU A 34 0.69 19.65 5.54
CA GLU A 34 0.88 21.00 6.10
C GLU A 34 1.91 21.79 5.28
N LEU A 35 3.06 21.17 4.98
CA LEU A 35 4.12 21.76 4.18
C LEU A 35 3.65 22.05 2.75
N ARG A 36 2.92 21.13 2.12
CA ARG A 36 2.33 21.32 0.79
C ARG A 36 1.45 22.58 0.75
N VAL A 37 0.60 22.76 1.75
CA VAL A 37 -0.28 23.94 1.86
C VAL A 37 0.54 25.21 2.11
N ALA A 38 1.57 25.16 2.96
CA ALA A 38 2.44 26.30 3.25
C ALA A 38 3.30 26.73 2.03
N LEU A 39 3.71 25.78 1.19
CA LEU A 39 4.51 26.05 -0.01
C LEU A 39 3.64 26.44 -1.21
N LEU A 40 2.70 25.57 -1.61
CA LEU A 40 1.93 25.66 -2.87
C LEU A 40 0.51 26.22 -2.70
N GLY A 41 0.08 26.54 -1.47
CA GLY A 41 -1.25 27.05 -1.20
C GLY A 41 -1.54 28.43 -1.81
N LYS A 42 -2.79 28.87 -1.67
CA LYS A 42 -3.28 30.16 -2.20
C LYS A 42 -2.55 31.39 -1.64
N LYS A 43 -1.94 31.26 -0.46
CA LYS A 43 -1.03 32.21 0.19
C LYS A 43 0.33 31.56 0.51
N GLY A 44 0.73 30.59 -0.30
CA GLY A 44 1.97 29.85 -0.08
C GLY A 44 3.19 30.64 -0.50
N ARG A 45 4.36 30.27 0.05
CA ARG A 45 5.66 30.89 -0.24
C ARG A 45 5.94 30.98 -1.74
N VAL A 46 5.56 29.94 -2.49
CA VAL A 46 5.69 29.87 -3.95
C VAL A 46 4.76 30.93 -4.59
N THR A 47 3.48 30.95 -4.24
CA THR A 47 2.52 31.95 -4.77
C THR A 47 2.92 33.40 -4.46
N ASP A 48 3.58 33.68 -3.34
CA ASP A 48 4.07 35.01 -3.01
C ASP A 48 5.30 35.43 -3.83
N LEU A 49 6.18 34.50 -4.18
CA LEU A 49 7.28 34.75 -5.11
C LEU A 49 6.78 35.11 -6.53
N VAL A 50 5.66 34.53 -6.99
CA VAL A 50 5.02 34.90 -8.28
C VAL A 50 4.57 36.36 -8.28
N LYS A 51 4.03 36.84 -7.17
CA LYS A 51 3.58 38.24 -7.07
C LYS A 51 4.76 39.19 -7.20
N GLY A 52 5.94 38.82 -6.67
CA GLY A 52 7.18 39.57 -6.86
C GLY A 52 7.57 39.72 -8.33
N VAL A 53 7.41 38.66 -9.13
CA VAL A 53 7.72 38.65 -10.58
C VAL A 53 6.83 39.61 -11.39
N SER A 54 5.60 39.88 -10.94
CA SER A 54 4.69 40.83 -11.61
C SER A 54 5.21 42.29 -11.65
N SER A 55 6.15 42.62 -10.76
CA SER A 55 6.80 43.94 -10.68
C SER A 55 7.96 44.14 -11.67
N LEU A 56 8.43 43.08 -12.33
CA LEU A 56 9.57 43.15 -13.26
C LEU A 56 9.22 43.79 -14.61
N PRO A 57 10.22 44.34 -15.35
CA PRO A 57 10.04 44.86 -16.70
C PRO A 57 9.53 43.79 -17.68
N PRO A 58 8.73 44.14 -18.71
CA PRO A 58 8.12 43.18 -19.64
C PRO A 58 9.11 42.25 -20.35
N ALA A 59 10.34 42.71 -20.58
CA ALA A 59 11.40 41.94 -21.23
C ALA A 59 11.94 40.79 -20.37
N GLU A 60 11.84 40.88 -19.04
CA GLU A 60 12.42 39.92 -18.08
C GLU A 60 11.37 38.96 -17.48
N ARG A 61 10.07 39.30 -17.61
CA ARG A 61 8.94 38.47 -17.17
C ARG A 61 8.90 37.05 -17.78
N PRO A 62 9.25 36.81 -19.07
CA PRO A 62 9.18 35.47 -19.65
C PRO A 62 10.15 34.49 -19.00
N ALA A 63 11.41 34.90 -18.80
CA ALA A 63 12.45 34.07 -18.19
C ALA A 63 12.13 33.76 -16.71
N ALA A 64 11.71 34.77 -15.95
CA ALA A 64 11.31 34.59 -14.55
C ALA A 64 10.05 33.71 -14.41
N GLY A 65 9.08 33.83 -15.31
CA GLY A 65 7.88 32.99 -15.33
C GLY A 65 8.16 31.53 -15.68
N GLN A 66 9.13 31.28 -16.58
CA GLN A 66 9.56 29.92 -16.90
C GLN A 66 10.23 29.26 -15.70
N ALA A 67 11.23 29.91 -15.08
CA ALA A 67 11.90 29.42 -13.88
C ALA A 67 10.90 29.12 -12.75
N PHE A 68 9.87 29.94 -12.62
CA PHE A 68 8.82 29.73 -11.63
C PHE A 68 7.97 28.49 -11.87
N ASN A 69 7.57 28.26 -13.12
CA ASN A 69 6.81 27.07 -13.50
C ASN A 69 7.66 25.80 -13.31
N GLU A 70 8.96 25.90 -13.53
CA GLU A 70 9.92 24.81 -13.33
C GLU A 70 10.07 24.49 -11.84
N LEU A 71 10.28 25.50 -10.99
CA LEU A 71 10.27 25.38 -9.53
C LEU A 71 8.97 24.73 -9.03
N LYS A 72 7.82 25.17 -9.54
CA LYS A 72 6.54 24.60 -9.11
C LYS A 72 6.45 23.10 -9.45
N ARG A 73 6.88 22.71 -10.65
CA ARG A 73 6.90 21.30 -11.06
C ARG A 73 7.88 20.48 -10.24
N SER A 74 9.07 21.00 -9.96
CA SER A 74 10.08 20.29 -9.17
C SER A 74 9.58 20.03 -7.75
N LEU A 75 8.96 21.03 -7.11
CA LEU A 75 8.37 20.89 -5.78
C LEU A 75 7.17 19.93 -5.77
N GLU A 76 6.29 19.99 -6.77
CA GLU A 76 5.17 19.05 -6.90
C GLU A 76 5.65 17.61 -7.06
N ALA A 77 6.71 17.39 -7.86
CA ALA A 77 7.33 16.09 -8.03
C ALA A 77 7.97 15.58 -6.74
N ALA A 78 8.76 16.41 -6.06
CA ALA A 78 9.41 16.05 -4.80
C ALA A 78 8.40 15.75 -3.67
N LEU A 79 7.30 16.52 -3.59
CA LEU A 79 6.20 16.25 -2.66
C LEU A 79 5.53 14.90 -2.95
N LEU A 80 5.31 14.58 -4.22
CA LEU A 80 4.73 13.29 -4.61
C LEU A 80 5.66 12.13 -4.25
N GLU A 81 6.95 12.24 -4.59
CA GLU A 81 7.97 11.23 -4.29
C GLU A 81 8.13 11.01 -2.77
N ARG A 82 8.15 12.10 -1.99
CA ARG A 82 8.23 11.99 -0.53
C ARG A 82 6.98 11.33 0.04
N ARG A 83 5.80 11.66 -0.50
CA ARG A 83 4.53 11.06 -0.09
C ARG A 83 4.50 9.56 -0.35
N THR A 84 4.95 9.13 -1.54
CA THR A 84 5.01 7.70 -1.87
C THR A 84 5.99 6.97 -0.96
N ALA A 85 7.19 7.53 -0.74
CA ALA A 85 8.18 6.92 0.16
C ALA A 85 7.68 6.77 1.60
N LEU A 86 7.00 7.79 2.14
CA LEU A 86 6.42 7.72 3.48
C LEU A 86 5.25 6.73 3.57
N ALA A 87 4.42 6.65 2.53
CA ALA A 87 3.32 5.69 2.47
C ALA A 87 3.81 4.25 2.39
N GLU A 88 4.84 3.98 1.57
CA GLU A 88 5.49 2.67 1.45
C GLU A 88 6.15 2.26 2.77
N ALA A 89 6.89 3.17 3.42
CA ALA A 89 7.50 2.89 4.71
C ALA A 89 6.46 2.57 5.80
N ALA A 90 5.33 3.30 5.82
CA ALA A 90 4.23 3.04 6.75
C ALA A 90 3.55 1.69 6.47
N LEU A 91 3.37 1.34 5.19
CA LEU A 91 2.82 0.05 4.78
C LEU A 91 3.74 -1.10 5.20
N GLU A 92 5.03 -1.02 4.91
CA GLU A 92 6.01 -2.03 5.26
C GLU A 92 6.08 -2.25 6.78
N ALA A 93 6.12 -1.17 7.55
CA ALA A 93 6.08 -1.25 9.02
C ALA A 93 4.84 -1.98 9.52
N ARG A 94 3.68 -1.74 8.90
CA ARG A 94 2.43 -2.42 9.23
C ARG A 94 2.46 -3.91 8.84
N LEU A 95 2.96 -4.23 7.65
CA LEU A 95 3.09 -5.62 7.19
C LEU A 95 4.02 -6.44 8.09
N LEU A 96 5.13 -5.84 8.52
CA LEU A 96 6.06 -6.48 9.46
C LEU A 96 5.43 -6.71 10.84
N ALA A 97 4.65 -5.75 11.33
CA ALA A 97 3.94 -5.88 12.60
C ALA A 97 2.82 -6.93 12.55
N GLU A 98 2.16 -7.09 11.41
CA GLU A 98 1.07 -8.04 11.18
C GLU A 98 1.56 -9.42 10.68
N ARG A 99 2.88 -9.65 10.63
CA ARG A 99 3.46 -10.90 10.13
C ARG A 99 3.08 -12.08 11.03
N ILE A 100 2.42 -13.08 10.45
CA ILE A 100 2.06 -14.33 11.11
C ILE A 100 2.90 -15.50 10.60
N ASP A 101 3.10 -16.51 11.45
CA ASP A 101 3.69 -17.79 11.05
C ASP A 101 2.62 -18.67 10.38
N VAL A 102 2.73 -18.81 9.06
CA VAL A 102 1.82 -19.62 8.23
C VAL A 102 2.00 -21.12 8.40
N THR A 103 3.07 -21.57 9.06
CA THR A 103 3.34 -23.00 9.30
C THR A 103 2.67 -23.52 10.57
N LEU A 104 2.12 -22.63 11.39
CA LEU A 104 1.42 -23.02 12.61
C LEU A 104 0.20 -23.91 12.28
N PRO A 105 -0.04 -24.96 13.08
CA PRO A 105 -1.18 -25.82 12.87
C PRO A 105 -2.47 -25.02 12.99
N ALA A 106 -3.39 -25.24 12.05
CA ALA A 106 -4.73 -24.67 12.13
C ALA A 106 -5.43 -25.17 13.41
N ARG A 107 -6.40 -24.39 13.89
CA ARG A 107 -7.23 -24.80 15.02
C ARG A 107 -7.87 -26.15 14.71
N PRO A 108 -7.72 -27.17 15.58
CA PRO A 108 -8.23 -28.49 15.30
C PRO A 108 -9.75 -28.43 15.15
N ARG A 109 -10.24 -29.17 14.16
CA ARG A 109 -11.66 -29.52 14.02
C ARG A 109 -11.76 -31.02 14.22
N ASP A 110 -12.68 -31.44 15.07
CA ASP A 110 -12.91 -32.86 15.26
C ASP A 110 -13.54 -33.45 14.00
N GLY A 111 -12.85 -34.42 13.41
CA GLY A 111 -13.39 -35.27 12.35
C GLY A 111 -14.11 -36.47 12.96
N GLY A 112 -15.26 -36.84 12.39
CA GLY A 112 -15.90 -38.11 12.71
C GLY A 112 -15.02 -39.30 12.32
N ARG A 113 -15.19 -40.44 13.00
CA ARG A 113 -14.56 -41.71 12.65
C ARG A 113 -15.64 -42.76 12.45
N ILE A 114 -15.45 -43.64 11.47
CA ILE A 114 -16.30 -44.82 11.30
C ILE A 114 -15.92 -45.83 12.37
N HIS A 115 -16.91 -46.54 12.93
CA HIS A 115 -16.66 -47.58 13.92
C HIS A 115 -15.87 -48.74 13.28
N PRO A 116 -14.86 -49.32 13.95
CA PRO A 116 -14.02 -50.37 13.33
C PRO A 116 -14.80 -51.57 12.80
N VAL A 117 -15.88 -51.96 13.48
CA VAL A 117 -16.75 -53.07 13.00
C VAL A 117 -17.41 -52.70 11.68
N SER A 118 -17.95 -51.48 11.53
CA SER A 118 -18.53 -51.03 10.27
C SER A 118 -17.48 -50.98 9.16
N GLN A 119 -16.27 -50.49 9.46
CA GLN A 119 -15.17 -50.47 8.50
C GLN A 119 -14.83 -51.88 7.98
N VAL A 120 -14.75 -52.87 8.87
CA VAL A 120 -14.48 -54.27 8.49
C VAL A 120 -15.65 -54.88 7.71
N THR A 121 -16.89 -54.60 8.13
CA THR A 121 -18.09 -55.06 7.41
C THR A 121 -18.13 -54.51 5.99
N ASP A 122 -17.84 -53.21 5.81
CA ASP A 122 -17.80 -52.55 4.50
C ASP A 122 -16.67 -53.13 3.63
N GLU A 123 -15.49 -53.37 4.20
CA GLU A 123 -14.35 -53.97 3.49
C GLU A 123 -14.65 -55.40 3.01
N LEU A 124 -15.19 -56.25 3.89
CA LEU A 124 -15.59 -57.61 3.52
C LEU A 124 -16.70 -57.59 2.47
N THR A 125 -17.69 -56.71 2.64
CA THR A 125 -18.78 -56.54 1.66
C THR A 125 -18.24 -56.20 0.29
N ALA A 126 -17.28 -55.28 0.18
CA ALA A 126 -16.65 -54.91 -1.08
C ALA A 126 -15.92 -56.10 -1.74
N ILE A 127 -15.13 -56.86 -0.97
CA ILE A 127 -14.38 -58.01 -1.48
C ILE A 127 -15.31 -59.08 -2.07
N PHE A 128 -16.40 -59.40 -1.39
CA PHE A 128 -17.36 -60.42 -1.87
C PHE A 128 -18.26 -59.89 -3.00
N ALA A 129 -18.56 -58.59 -3.03
CA ALA A 129 -19.26 -57.98 -4.15
C ALA A 129 -18.47 -58.12 -5.45
N ASP A 130 -17.15 -57.94 -5.42
CA ASP A 130 -16.26 -58.16 -6.59
C ASP A 130 -16.29 -59.62 -7.08
N MET A 131 -16.58 -60.58 -6.19
CA MET A 131 -16.75 -61.99 -6.52
C MET A 131 -18.17 -62.32 -7.03
N GLY A 132 -19.06 -61.34 -7.13
CA GLY A 132 -20.44 -61.50 -7.61
C GLY A 132 -21.47 -61.89 -6.54
N PHE A 133 -21.11 -61.81 -5.26
CA PHE A 133 -22.05 -62.01 -4.16
C PHE A 133 -22.91 -60.75 -3.92
N ARG A 134 -24.05 -60.92 -3.26
CA ARG A 134 -24.96 -59.83 -2.89
C ARG A 134 -25.16 -59.81 -1.37
N VAL A 135 -25.25 -58.61 -0.81
CA VAL A 135 -25.59 -58.40 0.60
C VAL A 135 -27.07 -58.69 0.82
N ALA A 136 -27.37 -59.44 1.88
CA ALA A 136 -28.71 -59.66 2.38
C ALA A 136 -28.73 -59.40 3.89
N GLU A 137 -29.77 -58.74 4.37
CA GLU A 137 -29.99 -58.45 5.79
C GLU A 137 -31.20 -59.24 6.31
N GLY A 138 -31.15 -59.63 7.59
CA GLY A 138 -32.20 -60.38 8.27
C GLY A 138 -32.61 -59.73 9.60
N PRO A 139 -33.67 -60.24 10.26
CA PRO A 139 -34.10 -59.72 11.55
C PRO A 139 -33.04 -60.01 12.64
N GLN A 140 -33.01 -59.17 13.68
CA GLN A 140 -32.10 -59.38 14.83
C GLN A 140 -32.58 -60.48 15.79
N ILE A 141 -33.86 -60.83 15.75
CA ILE A 141 -34.47 -61.90 16.55
C ILE A 141 -35.02 -62.93 15.57
N GLU A 142 -34.64 -64.19 15.76
CA GLU A 142 -35.07 -65.30 14.92
C GLU A 142 -35.95 -66.31 15.66
N SER A 143 -36.63 -67.15 14.88
CA SER A 143 -37.49 -68.24 15.37
C SER A 143 -36.76 -69.59 15.31
N ASP A 144 -37.14 -70.57 16.14
CA ASP A 144 -36.48 -71.89 16.16
C ASP A 144 -36.40 -72.63 14.80
N TRP A 145 -37.25 -72.28 13.83
CA TRP A 145 -37.25 -72.90 12.50
C TRP A 145 -36.25 -72.26 11.50
N TYR A 146 -35.87 -70.99 11.68
CA TYR A 146 -35.04 -70.19 10.76
C TYR A 146 -33.72 -69.79 11.41
#